data_AF-A0A962KBK9-F1
#
_entry.id   AF-A0A962KBK9-F1
#
_cell.length_a   1.000
_cell.length_b   1.000
_cell.length_c   1.000
_cell.angle_alpha   90.00
_cell.angle_beta   90.00
_cell.angle_gamma   90.00
#
_symmetry.space_group_name_H-M   'P 1'
#
loop_
_entity.id
_entity.type
_entity.pdbx_description
1 polymer ?
#
loop_
_entity_poly.entity_id
_entity_poly.type
_entity_poly.pdbx_seq_one_letter_code
_entity_poly.pdbx_strand_id
1 'polypeptide(L)'
;MSIAYEKDIIAWSNEQAALIRARRFDLLDLEHIAEEIEDVGKSEKRELASRMAVLLSHLLKWQFQSGRRGASWQRTIKEQRKAIILEIKSTPSLKVSLNDKDWIDKVWADAVAKAGDETGLDVFPESCSWTAEQILDADFLPD
;
A
#
# COMPACT_ATOMS: atom_id res chain seq x y z
N MET A 1 27.84 -14.77 19.75
CA MET A 1 28.02 -13.34 19.41
C MET A 1 26.72 -12.94 18.78
N SER A 2 25.90 -12.15 19.49
CA SER A 2 24.62 -11.68 18.96
C SER A 2 24.90 -10.82 17.74
N ILE A 3 24.26 -11.14 16.62
CA ILE A 3 24.28 -10.28 15.44
C ILE A 3 23.52 -9.02 15.84
N ALA A 4 24.16 -7.86 15.73
CA ALA A 4 23.51 -6.61 16.12
C ALA A 4 22.33 -6.33 15.16
N TYR A 5 21.14 -6.14 15.73
CA TYR A 5 19.91 -5.77 15.03
C TYR A 5 20.14 -4.71 13.95
N GLU A 6 20.88 -3.65 14.29
CA GLU A 6 21.17 -2.51 13.41
C GLU A 6 22.12 -2.81 12.24
N LYS A 7 22.88 -3.92 12.29
CA LYS A 7 23.91 -4.23 11.29
C LYS A 7 23.42 -5.16 10.19
N ASP A 8 22.60 -6.15 10.54
CA ASP A 8 22.05 -7.12 9.60
C ASP A 8 20.73 -7.68 10.14
N ILE A 9 19.64 -6.99 9.79
CA ILE A 9 18.27 -7.36 10.21
C ILE A 9 17.87 -8.76 9.75
N ILE A 10 18.35 -9.20 8.59
CA ILE A 10 18.03 -10.52 8.03
C ILE A 10 18.74 -11.59 8.86
N ALA A 11 20.02 -11.40 9.17
CA ALA A 11 20.76 -12.37 9.97
C ALA A 11 20.29 -12.38 11.43
N TRP A 12 19.99 -11.22 12.03
CA TRP A 12 19.38 -11.12 13.37
C TRP A 12 18.01 -11.81 13.43
N SER A 13 17.09 -11.54 12.49
CA SER A 13 15.74 -12.14 12.50
C SER A 13 15.79 -13.67 12.33
N ASN A 14 16.72 -14.18 11.53
CA ASN A 14 16.98 -15.61 11.42
C ASN A 14 17.53 -16.22 12.73
N GLU A 15 18.42 -15.52 13.43
CA GLU A 15 18.93 -15.92 14.74
C GLU A 15 17.78 -15.98 15.78
N GLN A 16 16.96 -14.93 15.88
CA GLN A 16 15.80 -14.90 16.79
C GLN A 16 14.82 -16.04 16.47
N ALA A 17 14.52 -16.29 15.20
CA ALA A 17 13.66 -17.39 14.79
C ALA A 17 14.25 -18.77 15.15
N ALA A 18 15.56 -18.94 15.06
CA ALA A 18 16.24 -20.17 15.49
C ALA A 18 16.15 -20.37 17.00
N LEU A 19 16.34 -19.32 17.80
CA LEU A 19 16.20 -19.34 19.26
C LEU A 19 14.78 -19.71 19.70
N ILE A 20 13.75 -19.14 19.04
CA ILE A 20 12.34 -19.48 19.27
C ILE A 20 12.10 -20.98 19.00
N ARG A 21 12.56 -21.50 17.86
CA ARG A 21 12.40 -22.93 17.51
C ARG A 21 13.12 -23.85 18.48
N ALA A 22 14.27 -23.42 19.00
CA ALA A 22 15.05 -24.14 20.01
C ALA A 22 14.51 -23.96 21.44
N ARG A 23 13.44 -23.18 21.64
CA ARG A 23 12.85 -22.82 22.95
C ARG A 23 13.84 -22.17 23.91
N ARG A 24 14.83 -21.43 23.37
CA ARG A 24 15.83 -20.67 24.11
C ARG A 24 15.38 -19.24 24.35
N PHE A 25 14.25 -19.10 25.06
CA PHE A 25 13.60 -17.81 25.29
C PHE A 25 14.43 -16.85 26.14
N ASP A 26 15.38 -17.37 26.92
CA ASP A 26 16.37 -16.64 27.71
C ASP A 26 17.31 -15.77 26.86
N LEU A 27 17.44 -16.09 25.57
CA LEU A 27 18.35 -15.41 24.65
C LEU A 27 17.64 -14.47 23.67
N LEU A 28 16.31 -14.34 23.78
CA LEU A 28 15.54 -13.53 22.84
C LEU A 28 15.71 -12.04 23.12
N ASP A 29 15.80 -11.30 22.02
CA ASP A 29 15.78 -9.84 21.99
C ASP A 29 14.32 -9.35 21.91
N LEU A 30 13.61 -9.41 23.04
CA LEU A 30 12.16 -9.22 23.08
C LEU A 30 11.70 -7.81 22.69
N GLU A 31 12.51 -6.78 22.95
CA GLU A 31 12.18 -5.40 22.61
C GLU A 31 12.16 -5.21 21.08
N HIS A 32 13.24 -5.53 20.39
CA HIS A 32 13.30 -5.43 18.93
C HIS A 32 12.33 -6.41 18.24
N ILE A 33 12.07 -7.60 18.81
CA ILE A 33 11.04 -8.50 18.26
C ILE A 33 9.65 -7.84 18.32
N ALA A 34 9.31 -7.17 19.41
CA ALA A 34 8.03 -6.48 19.53
C ALA A 34 7.92 -5.34 18.49
N GLU A 35 8.98 -4.55 18.34
CA GLU A 35 9.05 -3.49 17.33
C GLU A 35 8.84 -4.02 15.92
N GLU A 36 9.52 -5.10 15.54
CA GLU A 36 9.36 -5.72 14.21
C GLU A 36 7.94 -6.23 13.98
N ILE A 37 7.30 -6.83 14.99
CA ILE A 37 5.91 -7.29 14.87
C ILE A 37 4.95 -6.11 14.68
N GLU A 38 5.16 -5.01 15.41
CA GLU A 38 4.37 -3.78 15.23
C GLU A 38 4.59 -3.17 13.84
N ASP A 39 5.82 -3.25 13.33
CA ASP A 39 6.19 -2.69 12.04
C ASP A 39 5.68 -3.48 10.86
N VAL A 40 5.55 -4.81 10.96
CA VAL A 40 4.88 -5.65 9.93
C VAL A 40 3.46 -5.13 9.66
N GLY A 41 2.68 -4.81 10.70
CA GLY A 41 1.33 -4.26 10.52
C GLY A 41 1.34 -2.90 9.82
N LYS A 42 2.35 -2.07 10.09
CA LYS A 42 2.50 -0.75 9.45
C LYS A 42 2.96 -0.88 8.00
N SER A 43 3.85 -1.82 7.68
CA SER A 43 4.38 -2.00 6.33
C SER A 43 3.29 -2.47 5.36
N GLU A 44 2.46 -3.45 5.77
CA GLU A 44 1.32 -3.92 4.96
C GLU A 44 0.33 -2.78 4.66
N LYS A 45 0.03 -1.94 5.66
CA LYS A 45 -0.83 -0.75 5.44
C LYS A 45 -0.21 0.28 4.50
N ARG A 46 1.11 0.48 4.57
CA ARG A 46 1.84 1.42 3.71
C ARG A 46 1.89 0.93 2.27
N GLU A 47 2.10 -0.37 2.06
CA GLU A 47 2.10 -0.97 0.72
C GLU A 47 0.73 -0.84 0.05
N LEU A 48 -0.35 -1.20 0.76
CA LEU A 48 -1.71 -0.98 0.26
C LEU A 48 -1.98 0.50 -0.08
N ALA A 49 -1.56 1.42 0.78
CA ALA A 49 -1.72 2.86 0.57
C ALA A 49 -0.98 3.33 -0.70
N SER A 50 0.27 2.88 -0.88
CA SER A 50 1.08 3.18 -2.06
C SER A 50 0.42 2.68 -3.35
N ARG A 51 -0.05 1.44 -3.37
CA ARG A 51 -0.73 0.85 -4.53
C ARG A 51 -2.03 1.57 -4.85
N MET A 52 -2.82 1.89 -3.84
CA MET A 52 -4.06 2.65 -4.03
C MET A 52 -3.79 4.06 -4.54
N ALA A 53 -2.76 4.75 -4.05
CA ALA A 53 -2.41 6.08 -4.54
C ALA A 53 -2.02 6.05 -6.04
N VAL A 54 -1.28 5.03 -6.48
CA VAL A 54 -0.94 4.84 -7.91
C VAL A 54 -2.18 4.52 -8.75
N LEU A 55 -3.08 3.67 -8.25
CA LEU A 55 -4.33 3.35 -8.94
C LEU A 55 -5.19 4.61 -9.13
N LEU A 56 -5.41 5.35 -8.04
CA LEU A 56 -6.21 6.57 -8.03
C LEU A 56 -5.60 7.67 -8.91
N SER A 57 -4.27 7.84 -8.88
CA SER A 57 -3.62 8.82 -9.77
C SER A 57 -3.86 8.50 -11.24
N HIS A 58 -3.86 7.22 -11.61
CA HIS A 58 -4.16 6.79 -12.97
C HIS A 58 -5.64 6.94 -13.33
N LEU A 59 -6.56 6.74 -12.41
CA LEU A 59 -7.98 7.02 -12.61
C LEU A 59 -8.25 8.53 -12.77
N LEU A 60 -7.56 9.38 -11.99
CA LEU A 60 -7.61 10.84 -12.15
C LEU A 60 -7.06 11.26 -13.52
N LYS A 61 -5.89 10.77 -13.90
CA LYS A 61 -5.31 10.99 -15.23
C LYS A 61 -6.27 10.53 -16.33
N TRP A 62 -6.91 9.38 -16.15
CA TRP A 62 -7.89 8.86 -17.09
C TRP A 62 -9.06 9.83 -17.26
N GLN A 63 -9.64 10.32 -16.17
CA GLN A 63 -10.74 11.28 -16.19
C GLN A 63 -10.33 12.60 -16.88
N PHE A 64 -9.27 13.24 -16.39
CA PHE A 64 -8.93 14.62 -16.75
C PHE A 64 -8.03 14.77 -17.98
N GLN A 65 -7.45 13.68 -18.50
CA GLN A 65 -6.63 13.69 -19.73
C GLN A 65 -7.14 12.70 -20.76
N SER A 66 -8.38 12.88 -21.22
CA SER A 66 -9.04 12.00 -22.21
C SER A 66 -8.20 11.73 -23.47
N GLY A 67 -7.48 12.73 -23.97
CA GLY A 67 -6.59 12.62 -25.14
C GLY A 67 -5.32 11.79 -24.92
N ARG A 68 -5.00 11.39 -23.69
CA ARG A 68 -3.84 10.55 -23.33
C ARG A 68 -4.25 9.15 -22.85
N ARG A 69 -5.55 8.83 -22.83
CA ARG A 69 -6.06 7.49 -22.53
C ARG A 69 -5.43 6.49 -23.50
N GLY A 70 -4.87 5.40 -22.97
CA GLY A 70 -4.19 4.42 -23.79
C GLY A 70 -3.87 3.12 -23.06
N ALA A 71 -3.37 2.15 -23.83
CA ALA A 71 -3.11 0.79 -23.34
C ALA A 71 -2.14 0.73 -22.15
N SER A 72 -1.19 1.67 -22.07
CA SER A 72 -0.25 1.74 -20.95
C SER A 72 -0.97 2.07 -19.63
N TRP A 73 -1.84 3.07 -19.62
CA TRP A 73 -2.58 3.45 -18.41
C TRP A 73 -3.59 2.38 -18.01
N GLN A 74 -4.28 1.78 -18.98
CA GLN A 74 -5.17 0.65 -18.71
C GLN A 74 -4.42 -0.53 -18.09
N ARG A 75 -3.19 -0.80 -18.54
CA ARG A 75 -2.35 -1.86 -17.95
C ARG A 75 -2.04 -1.55 -16.49
N THR A 76 -1.58 -0.33 -16.19
CA THR A 76 -1.27 0.07 -14.80
C THR A 76 -2.51 -0.01 -13.90
N ILE A 77 -3.67 0.47 -14.36
CA ILE A 77 -4.94 0.38 -13.61
C ILE A 77 -5.28 -1.09 -13.28
N LYS A 78 -5.23 -1.96 -14.30
CA LYS A 78 -5.53 -3.40 -14.13
C LYS A 78 -4.53 -4.08 -13.19
N GLU A 79 -3.25 -3.75 -13.32
CA GLU A 79 -2.19 -4.30 -12.49
C GLU A 79 -2.36 -3.91 -11.02
N GLN A 80 -2.58 -2.63 -10.73
CA GLN A 80 -2.77 -2.17 -9.35
C GLN A 80 -4.03 -2.77 -8.74
N ARG A 81 -5.17 -2.79 -9.45
CA ARG A 81 -6.40 -3.46 -8.98
C ARG A 81 -6.13 -4.91 -8.61
N LYS A 82 -5.48 -5.67 -9.49
CA LYS A 82 -5.14 -7.08 -9.24
C LYS A 82 -4.25 -7.23 -8.01
N ALA A 83 -3.22 -6.40 -7.87
CA ALA A 83 -2.31 -6.46 -6.74
C ALA A 83 -3.01 -6.15 -5.41
N ILE A 84 -3.82 -5.09 -5.37
CA ILE A 84 -4.60 -4.69 -4.19
C ILE A 84 -5.56 -5.79 -3.77
N ILE A 85 -6.30 -6.38 -4.73
CA ILE A 85 -7.23 -7.48 -4.44
C ILE A 85 -6.48 -8.69 -3.89
N LEU A 86 -5.31 -9.01 -4.44
CA LEU A 86 -4.48 -10.11 -3.96
C LEU A 86 -3.95 -9.87 -2.55
N GLU A 87 -3.49 -8.66 -2.26
CA GLU A 87 -2.97 -8.23 -0.95
C GLU A 87 -4.07 -8.28 0.13
N ILE A 88 -5.28 -7.80 -0.18
CA ILE A 88 -6.42 -7.92 0.74
C ILE A 88 -6.80 -9.39 0.95
N LYS A 89 -6.65 -10.23 -0.07
CA LYS A 89 -6.92 -11.67 0.06
C LYS A 89 -5.89 -12.37 0.96
N SER A 90 -4.62 -11.99 0.90
CA SER A 90 -3.58 -12.53 1.79
C SER A 90 -3.66 -11.96 3.20
N THR A 91 -4.08 -10.70 3.34
CA THR A 91 -4.14 -9.98 4.61
C THR A 91 -5.55 -9.37 4.81
N PRO A 92 -6.58 -10.17 5.16
CA PRO A 92 -7.98 -9.70 5.21
C PRO A 92 -8.26 -8.53 6.16
N SER A 93 -7.45 -8.36 7.20
CA SER A 93 -7.54 -7.23 8.13
C SER A 93 -7.32 -5.88 7.45
N LEU A 94 -6.63 -5.84 6.30
CA LEU A 94 -6.42 -4.61 5.53
C LEU A 94 -7.72 -4.05 4.94
N LYS A 95 -8.76 -4.88 4.76
CA LYS A 95 -10.06 -4.44 4.23
C LYS A 95 -10.69 -3.33 5.07
N VAL A 96 -10.39 -3.28 6.37
CA VAL A 96 -10.87 -2.21 7.27
C VAL A 96 -10.39 -0.84 6.79
N SER A 97 -9.19 -0.74 6.23
CA SER A 97 -8.62 0.52 5.73
C SER A 97 -9.45 1.13 4.60
N LEU A 98 -10.13 0.30 3.80
CA LEU A 98 -10.98 0.77 2.70
C LEU A 98 -12.24 1.51 3.16
N ASN A 99 -12.58 1.41 4.46
CA ASN A 99 -13.69 2.14 5.08
C ASN A 99 -13.21 3.20 6.08
N ASP A 100 -11.90 3.36 6.25
CA ASP A 100 -11.29 4.32 7.14
C ASP A 100 -11.13 5.66 6.41
N LYS A 101 -11.90 6.68 6.83
CA LYS A 101 -11.90 7.99 6.18
C LYS A 101 -10.54 8.67 6.22
N ASP A 102 -9.83 8.62 7.34
CA ASP A 102 -8.53 9.30 7.49
C ASP A 102 -7.48 8.62 6.59
N TRP A 103 -7.60 7.31 6.42
CA TRP A 103 -6.75 6.56 5.49
C TRP A 103 -7.06 6.91 4.03
N ILE A 104 -8.34 6.94 3.64
CA ILE A 104 -8.77 7.32 2.28
C ILE A 104 -8.32 8.74 1.93
N ASP A 105 -8.51 9.69 2.84
CA ASP A 105 -8.14 11.10 2.62
C ASP A 105 -6.63 11.25 2.41
N LYS A 106 -5.79 10.51 3.16
CA LYS A 106 -4.32 10.48 2.96
C LYS A 106 -3.94 9.90 1.60
N VAL A 107 -4.48 8.74 1.26
CA VAL A 107 -4.20 8.05 0.00
C VAL A 107 -4.67 8.89 -1.19
N TRP A 108 -5.80 9.59 -1.06
CA TRP A 108 -6.31 10.50 -2.07
C TRP A 108 -5.38 11.71 -2.27
N ALA A 109 -4.91 12.34 -1.19
CA ALA A 109 -3.96 13.44 -1.28
C ALA A 109 -2.67 13.03 -2.01
N ASP A 110 -2.13 11.84 -1.70
CA ASP A 110 -0.97 11.29 -2.40
C ASP A 110 -1.25 11.02 -3.88
N ALA A 111 -2.45 10.53 -4.21
CA ALA A 111 -2.87 10.29 -5.58
C ALA A 111 -2.99 11.58 -6.40
N VAL A 112 -3.58 12.64 -5.81
CA VAL A 112 -3.70 13.97 -6.41
C VAL A 112 -2.33 14.59 -6.64
N ALA A 113 -1.43 14.52 -5.65
CA ALA A 113 -0.06 15.00 -5.80
C ALA A 113 0.66 14.29 -6.96
N LYS A 114 0.62 12.95 -7.00
CA LYS A 114 1.20 12.16 -8.10
C LYS A 114 0.60 12.52 -9.47
N ALA A 115 -0.72 12.68 -9.54
CA ALA A 115 -1.38 13.07 -10.78
C ALA A 115 -0.97 14.49 -11.21
N GLY A 116 -0.89 15.44 -10.27
CA GLY A 116 -0.41 16.79 -10.49
C GLY A 116 1.02 16.81 -11.03
N ASP A 117 1.93 16.11 -10.36
CA ASP A 117 3.35 16.04 -10.75
C ASP A 117 3.54 15.47 -12.17
N GLU A 118 2.79 14.44 -12.55
CA GLU A 118 2.91 13.80 -13.87
C GLU A 118 2.20 14.57 -14.99
N THR A 119 1.15 15.34 -14.67
CA THR A 119 0.28 15.98 -15.67
C THR A 119 0.46 17.48 -15.78
N GLY A 120 0.95 18.13 -14.73
CA GLY A 120 0.97 19.59 -14.57
C GLY A 120 -0.41 20.20 -14.32
N LEU A 121 -1.44 19.41 -14.00
CA LEU A 121 -2.80 19.87 -13.74
C LEU A 121 -3.03 20.11 -12.23
N ASP A 122 -3.87 21.09 -11.90
CA ASP A 122 -4.32 21.39 -10.52
C ASP A 122 -5.85 21.29 -10.33
N VAL A 123 -6.56 20.79 -11.33
CA VAL A 123 -8.04 20.77 -11.39
C VAL A 123 -8.68 19.57 -10.68
N PHE A 124 -7.89 18.81 -9.91
CA PHE A 124 -8.36 17.58 -9.28
C PHE A 124 -9.24 17.88 -8.05
N PRO A 125 -10.29 17.07 -7.79
CA PRO A 125 -11.16 17.27 -6.63
C PRO A 125 -10.41 17.15 -5.30
N GLU A 126 -10.78 17.97 -4.31
CA GLU A 126 -10.20 17.93 -2.96
C GLU A 126 -10.48 16.61 -2.22
N SER A 127 -11.55 15.90 -2.59
CA SER A 127 -11.95 14.63 -1.96
C SER A 127 -12.35 13.58 -3.00
N CYS A 128 -12.08 12.31 -2.69
CA CYS A 128 -12.45 11.18 -3.54
C CYS A 128 -13.96 11.11 -3.73
N SER A 129 -14.42 11.15 -4.99
CA SER A 129 -15.83 10.99 -5.35
C SER A 129 -16.22 9.54 -5.67
N TRP A 130 -15.27 8.62 -5.59
CA TRP A 130 -15.47 7.20 -5.92
C TRP A 130 -15.47 6.35 -4.66
N THR A 131 -16.35 5.35 -4.62
CA THR A 131 -16.35 4.35 -3.54
C THR A 131 -15.22 3.34 -3.74
N ALA A 132 -14.83 2.63 -2.68
CA ALA A 132 -13.85 1.56 -2.77
C ALA A 132 -14.27 0.48 -3.78
N GLU A 133 -15.57 0.17 -3.86
CA GLU A 133 -16.11 -0.77 -4.84
C GLU A 133 -15.88 -0.28 -6.27
N GLN A 134 -16.17 0.99 -6.56
CA GLN A 134 -15.92 1.57 -7.88
C GLN A 134 -14.43 1.57 -8.22
N ILE A 135 -13.57 1.98 -7.29
CA ILE A 135 -12.13 2.05 -7.53
C ILE A 135 -11.57 0.66 -7.88
N LEU A 136 -12.03 -0.39 -7.20
CA LEU A 136 -11.55 -1.77 -7.37
C LEU A 136 -12.29 -2.55 -8.47
N ASP A 137 -13.42 -2.06 -8.97
CA ASP A 137 -14.16 -2.67 -10.06
C ASP A 137 -13.30 -2.71 -11.35
N ALA A 138 -13.18 -3.90 -11.95
CA ALA A 138 -12.37 -4.11 -13.15
C ALA A 138 -12.83 -3.26 -14.34
N ASP A 139 -14.14 -2.98 -14.44
CA ASP A 139 -14.77 -2.31 -15.57
C ASP A 139 -14.95 -0.80 -15.34
N PHE A 140 -14.71 -0.32 -14.11
CA PHE A 140 -14.83 1.10 -13.81
C PHE A 140 -13.68 1.91 -14.42
N LEU A 141 -14.04 2.91 -15.21
CA LEU A 141 -13.17 3.95 -15.73
C LEU A 141 -13.96 5.27 -15.66
N PRO A 142 -13.47 6.31 -14.96
CA PRO A 142 -14.22 7.55 -14.80
C PRO A 142 -14.28 8.34 -16.12
N ASP A 143 -15.43 8.99 -16.35
CA ASP A 143 -15.64 9.85 -17.52
C ASP A 143 -15.09 11.26 -17.33
#